data_AF-A0A960ECQ6-F1
#
_entry.id   AF-A0A960ECQ6-F1
#
_cell.length_a   1.000
_cell.length_b   1.000
_cell.length_c   1.000
_cell.angle_alpha   90.00
_cell.angle_beta   90.00
_cell.angle_gamma   90.00
#
_symmetry.space_group_name_H-M   'P 1'
#
loop_
_entity.id
_entity.type
_entity.pdbx_description
1 polymer ?
#
loop_
_entity_poly.entity_id
_entity_poly.type
_entity_poly.pdbx_seq_one_letter_code
_entity_poly.pdbx_strand_id
1 'polypeptide(L)'
;MSWIERIVEERLAKAAEDGELAAPHLEGKPIADLHWERPAGWWAKQFAEREMSHDRRAAALEAAAASRAGFWRCADVAAVRAAVAKANAAIDRANVNIVPDQRVDRFDVADIVERWHGLQR
;
A
#
# COMPACT_ATOMS: atom_id res chain seq x y z
N MET A 1 54.45 19.31 12.37
CA MET A 1 53.49 18.19 12.34
C MET A 1 53.74 17.28 13.52
N SER A 2 52.70 17.04 14.30
CA SER A 2 52.71 16.06 15.39
C SER A 2 52.85 14.64 14.83
N TRP A 3 53.46 13.75 15.61
CA TRP A 3 53.55 12.31 15.27
C TRP A 3 52.17 11.69 15.01
N ILE A 4 51.13 12.18 15.71
CA ILE A 4 49.74 11.74 15.54
C ILE A 4 49.19 12.17 14.17
N GLU A 5 49.46 13.41 13.74
CA GLU A 5 49.00 13.92 12.44
C GLU A 5 49.59 13.09 11.30
N ARG A 6 50.89 12.79 11.36
CA ARG A 6 51.54 11.96 10.34
C ARG A 6 50.93 10.55 10.25
N ILE A 7 50.60 9.92 11.38
CA ILE A 7 49.96 8.60 11.40
C ILE A 7 48.55 8.64 10.81
N VAL A 8 47.81 9.72 11.07
CA VAL A 8 46.47 9.90 10.50
C VAL A 8 46.54 10.09 8.99
N GLU A 9 47.47 10.91 8.51
CA GLU A 9 47.69 11.13 7.07
C GLU A 9 48.13 9.84 6.35
N GLU A 10 49.05 9.07 6.92
CA GLU A 10 49.47 7.77 6.37
C GLU A 10 48.30 6.77 6.28
N ARG A 11 47.41 6.77 7.28
CA ARG A 11 46.21 5.91 7.28
C ARG A 11 45.18 6.36 6.26
N LEU A 12 44.97 7.67 6.10
CA LEU A 12 44.05 8.21 5.10
C LEU A 12 44.57 7.98 3.67
N ALA A 13 45.86 8.18 3.44
CA ALA A 13 46.50 7.87 2.17
C ALA A 13 46.34 6.40 1.81
N LYS A 14 46.58 5.50 2.77
CA LYS A 14 46.38 4.07 2.59
C LYS A 14 44.92 3.69 2.35
N ALA A 15 43.98 4.26 3.10
CA ALA A 15 42.54 4.03 2.89
C ALA A 15 42.05 4.56 1.53
N ALA A 16 42.65 5.64 1.01
CA ALA A 16 42.37 6.16 -0.32
C ALA A 16 42.93 5.22 -1.42
N GLU A 17 44.18 4.75 -1.28
CA GLU A 17 44.80 3.78 -2.18
C GLU A 17 44.06 2.44 -2.22
N ASP A 18 43.61 1.97 -1.05
CA ASP A 18 42.84 0.74 -0.90
C ASP A 18 41.37 0.91 -1.34
N GLY A 19 40.96 2.12 -1.72
CA GLY A 19 39.61 2.44 -2.21
C GLY A 19 38.52 2.45 -1.12
N GLU A 20 38.89 2.36 0.16
CA GLU A 20 37.98 2.37 1.31
C GLU A 20 37.24 3.72 1.46
N LEU A 21 37.82 4.79 0.92
CA LEU A 21 37.22 6.13 0.87
C LEU A 21 36.44 6.39 -0.43
N ALA A 22 36.33 5.41 -1.33
CA ALA A 22 35.54 5.55 -2.54
C ALA A 22 34.05 5.60 -2.17
N ALA A 23 33.44 6.78 -2.33
CA ALA A 23 31.99 6.90 -2.20
C ALA A 23 31.32 6.04 -3.30
N PRO A 24 30.31 5.23 -2.95
CA PRO A 24 29.58 4.47 -3.97
C PRO A 24 28.96 5.45 -4.97
N HIS A 25 29.08 5.13 -6.26
CA HIS A 25 28.37 5.89 -7.29
C HIS A 25 26.88 5.62 -7.13
N LEU A 26 26.16 6.60 -6.60
CA LEU A 26 24.71 6.53 -6.44
C LEU A 26 24.07 7.16 -7.68
N GLU A 27 23.50 6.34 -8.54
CA GLU A 27 22.51 6.81 -9.51
C GLU A 27 21.19 7.04 -8.77
N GLY A 28 20.93 8.28 -8.37
CA GLY A 28 19.62 8.67 -7.86
C GLY A 28 18.56 8.41 -8.93
N LYS A 29 17.38 7.92 -8.53
CA LYS A 29 16.24 7.84 -9.46
C LYS A 29 15.86 9.28 -9.88
N PRO A 30 15.78 9.57 -11.18
CA PRO A 30 15.37 10.89 -11.62
C PRO A 30 13.95 11.16 -11.13
N ILE A 31 13.75 12.30 -10.46
CA ILE A 31 12.42 12.80 -10.12
C ILE A 31 11.91 13.51 -11.38
N ALA A 32 11.06 12.83 -12.13
CA ALA A 32 10.64 13.22 -13.48
C ALA A 32 10.06 14.64 -13.57
N ASP A 33 9.50 15.16 -12.48
CA ASP A 33 8.81 16.43 -12.41
C ASP A 33 9.48 17.45 -11.48
N LEU A 34 10.75 17.24 -11.10
CA LEU A 34 11.49 18.12 -10.18
C LEU A 34 11.56 19.58 -10.67
N HIS A 35 11.54 19.78 -11.98
CA HIS A 35 11.63 21.09 -12.61
C HIS A 35 10.28 21.81 -12.72
N TRP A 36 9.17 21.18 -12.34
CA TRP A 36 7.85 21.79 -12.44
C TRP A 36 7.45 22.43 -11.11
N GLU A 37 7.10 23.72 -11.19
CA GLU A 37 6.54 24.43 -10.06
C GLU A 37 5.13 23.91 -9.76
N ARG A 38 4.92 23.45 -8.53
CA ARG A 38 3.62 22.91 -8.10
C ARG A 38 2.79 24.03 -7.47
N PRO A 39 1.46 24.03 -7.67
CA PRO A 39 0.60 25.05 -7.09
C PRO A 39 0.67 25.01 -5.56
N ALA A 40 0.49 26.18 -4.94
CA ALA A 40 0.47 26.31 -3.48
C ALA A 40 -0.56 25.34 -2.86
N GLY A 41 -0.15 24.64 -1.81
CA GLY A 41 -1.00 23.66 -1.11
C GLY A 41 -1.17 22.31 -1.81
N TRP A 42 -0.50 22.07 -2.95
CA TRP A 42 -0.54 20.79 -3.67
C TRP A 42 -0.23 19.58 -2.75
N TRP A 43 0.79 19.70 -1.90
CA TRP A 43 1.22 18.61 -1.02
C TRP A 43 0.17 18.33 0.05
N ALA A 44 -0.43 19.37 0.64
CA ALA A 44 -1.43 19.23 1.69
C ALA A 44 -2.73 18.63 1.13
N LYS A 45 -3.11 19.01 -0.09
CA LYS A 45 -4.26 18.42 -0.79
C LYS A 45 -4.02 16.94 -1.10
N GLN A 46 -2.88 16.60 -1.68
CA GLN A 46 -2.50 15.21 -1.96
C GLN A 46 -2.45 14.36 -0.68
N PHE A 47 -1.90 14.92 0.40
CA PHE A 47 -1.85 14.27 1.69
C PHE A 47 -3.25 14.03 2.25
N ALA A 48 -4.10 15.05 2.29
CA ALA A 48 -5.48 14.93 2.77
C ALA A 48 -6.29 13.92 1.94
N GLU A 49 -6.17 13.93 0.60
CA GLU A 49 -6.83 12.96 -0.28
C GLU A 49 -6.41 11.51 0.05
N ARG A 50 -5.11 11.30 0.32
CA ARG A 50 -4.57 9.98 0.69
C ARG A 50 -5.03 9.53 2.07
N GLU A 51 -4.98 10.40 3.07
CA GLU A 51 -5.43 10.07 4.43
C GLU A 51 -6.93 9.77 4.45
N MET A 52 -7.76 10.60 3.80
CA MET A 52 -9.19 10.33 3.69
C MET A 52 -9.48 9.04 2.93
N SER A 53 -8.68 8.73 1.90
CA SER A 53 -8.78 7.45 1.19
C SER A 53 -8.43 6.28 2.11
N HIS A 54 -7.39 6.41 2.93
CA HIS A 54 -6.99 5.39 3.89
C HIS A 54 -8.10 5.07 4.89
N ASP A 55 -8.72 6.09 5.49
CA ASP A 55 -9.83 5.91 6.43
C ASP A 55 -11.05 5.24 5.79
N ARG A 56 -11.41 5.67 4.57
CA ARG A 56 -12.50 5.04 3.81
C ARG A 56 -12.21 3.59 3.47
N ARG A 57 -10.97 3.28 3.11
CA ARG A 57 -10.53 1.91 2.84
C ARG A 57 -10.62 1.05 4.09
N ALA A 58 -10.16 1.56 5.24
CA ALA A 58 -10.27 0.84 6.51
C ALA A 58 -11.73 0.52 6.83
N ALA A 59 -12.63 1.50 6.73
CA ALA A 59 -14.06 1.29 6.95
C ALA A 59 -14.67 0.28 5.97
N ALA A 60 -14.27 0.32 4.70
CA ALA A 60 -14.73 -0.63 3.68
C ALA A 60 -14.25 -2.07 3.96
N LEU A 61 -13.01 -2.24 4.42
CA LEU A 61 -12.46 -3.54 4.81
C LEU A 61 -13.16 -4.13 6.03
N GLU A 62 -13.45 -3.31 7.04
CA GLU A 62 -14.24 -3.74 8.21
C GLU A 62 -15.65 -4.18 7.80
N ALA A 63 -16.32 -3.41 6.94
CA ALA A 63 -17.64 -3.79 6.42
C ALA A 63 -17.59 -5.07 5.57
N ALA A 64 -16.52 -5.26 4.79
CA ALA A 64 -16.30 -6.47 4.00
C ALA A 64 -16.08 -7.70 4.93
N ALA A 65 -15.27 -7.56 5.97
CA ALA A 65 -15.05 -8.60 6.97
C ALA A 65 -16.36 -9.01 7.67
N ALA A 66 -17.16 -8.03 8.08
CA ALA A 66 -18.48 -8.28 8.69
C ALA A 66 -19.43 -9.00 7.72
N SER A 67 -19.43 -8.59 6.44
CA SER A 67 -20.23 -9.24 5.38
C SER A 67 -19.81 -10.69 5.18
N ARG A 68 -18.49 -10.96 5.16
CA ARG A 68 -17.94 -12.31 5.00
C ARG A 68 -18.43 -13.26 6.08
N ALA A 69 -18.43 -12.83 7.35
CA ALA A 69 -18.99 -13.62 8.44
C ALA A 69 -20.52 -13.83 8.32
N GLY A 70 -21.22 -12.94 7.61
CA GLY A 70 -22.64 -13.10 7.28
C GLY A 70 -22.90 -14.22 6.27
N PHE A 71 -22.04 -14.39 5.26
CA PHE A 71 -22.23 -15.38 4.20
C PHE A 71 -22.36 -16.81 4.74
N TRP A 72 -21.61 -17.15 5.79
CA TRP A 72 -21.60 -18.50 6.39
C TRP A 72 -22.90 -18.86 7.11
N ARG A 73 -23.71 -17.86 7.45
CA ARG A 73 -24.99 -18.03 8.15
C ARG A 73 -26.20 -18.03 7.21
N CYS A 74 -25.98 -17.90 5.90
CA CYS A 74 -27.05 -17.98 4.91
C CYS A 74 -27.63 -19.39 4.85
N ALA A 75 -28.95 -19.48 4.65
CA ALA A 75 -29.69 -20.75 4.64
C ALA A 75 -29.49 -21.56 3.36
N ASP A 76 -29.24 -20.90 2.23
CA ASP A 76 -29.09 -21.52 0.93
C ASP A 76 -28.14 -20.73 0.01
N VAL A 77 -27.80 -21.33 -1.14
CA VAL A 77 -26.89 -20.76 -2.13
C VAL A 77 -27.43 -19.45 -2.72
N ALA A 78 -28.75 -19.32 -2.89
CA ALA A 78 -29.34 -18.10 -3.44
C ALA A 78 -29.16 -16.93 -2.47
N ALA A 79 -29.35 -17.16 -1.18
CA ALA A 79 -29.10 -16.21 -0.11
C ALA A 79 -27.61 -15.82 -0.04
N VAL A 80 -26.69 -16.77 -0.18
CA VAL A 80 -25.24 -16.49 -0.27
C VAL A 80 -24.95 -15.56 -1.46
N ARG A 81 -25.42 -15.91 -2.66
CA ARG A 81 -25.20 -15.12 -3.88
C ARG A 81 -25.75 -13.70 -3.75
N ALA A 82 -26.95 -13.55 -3.19
CA ALA A 82 -27.56 -12.25 -2.95
C ALA A 82 -26.75 -11.41 -1.92
N ALA A 83 -26.28 -12.05 -0.85
CA ALA A 83 -25.45 -11.39 0.16
C ALA A 83 -24.10 -10.92 -0.41
N VAL A 84 -23.43 -11.77 -1.20
CA VAL A 84 -22.17 -11.42 -1.87
C VAL A 84 -22.38 -10.30 -2.88
N ALA A 85 -23.46 -10.34 -3.68
CA ALA A 85 -23.78 -9.28 -4.61
C ALA A 85 -24.01 -7.93 -3.90
N LYS A 86 -24.73 -7.94 -2.77
CA LYS A 86 -24.94 -6.74 -1.94
C LYS A 86 -23.62 -6.20 -1.38
N ALA A 87 -22.73 -7.08 -0.91
CA ALA A 87 -21.42 -6.70 -0.39
C ALA A 87 -20.53 -6.10 -1.49
N ASN A 88 -20.47 -6.74 -2.66
CA ASN A 88 -19.73 -6.23 -3.82
C ASN A 88 -20.23 -4.86 -4.27
N ALA A 89 -21.56 -4.64 -4.30
CA ALA A 89 -22.11 -3.33 -4.61
C ALA A 89 -21.74 -2.26 -3.57
N ALA A 90 -21.57 -2.64 -2.30
CA ALA A 90 -21.07 -1.72 -1.26
C ALA A 90 -19.59 -1.40 -1.45
N ILE A 91 -18.77 -2.40 -1.78
CA ILE A 91 -17.35 -2.23 -2.12
C ILE A 91 -17.19 -1.30 -3.32
N ASP A 92 -17.97 -1.51 -4.39
CA ASP A 92 -17.94 -0.68 -5.59
C ASP A 92 -18.25 0.79 -5.27
N ARG A 93 -19.24 1.06 -4.40
CA ARG A 93 -19.55 2.42 -3.93
C ARG A 93 -18.43 3.04 -3.11
N ALA A 94 -17.77 2.26 -2.25
CA ALA A 94 -16.64 2.76 -1.45
C ALA A 94 -15.43 3.09 -2.33
N ASN A 95 -15.12 2.23 -3.30
CA ASN A 95 -13.99 2.35 -4.21
C ASN A 95 -14.03 3.60 -5.12
N VAL A 96 -15.18 4.26 -5.27
CA VAL A 96 -15.29 5.56 -5.96
C VAL A 96 -14.41 6.62 -5.29
N ASN A 97 -14.29 6.59 -3.96
CA ASN A 97 -13.61 7.61 -3.16
C ASN A 97 -12.28 7.13 -2.57
N ILE A 98 -11.77 5.98 -3.04
CA ILE A 98 -10.49 5.40 -2.66
C ILE A 98 -9.53 5.56 -3.84
N VAL A 99 -8.28 5.92 -3.56
CA VAL A 99 -7.24 6.07 -4.60
C VAL A 99 -7.07 4.75 -5.37
N PRO A 100 -6.81 4.80 -6.69
CA PRO A 100 -6.92 3.62 -7.55
C PRO A 100 -6.07 2.41 -7.13
N ASP A 101 -4.87 2.66 -6.61
CA ASP A 101 -3.90 1.66 -6.15
C ASP A 101 -4.25 1.01 -4.80
N GLN A 102 -5.26 1.53 -4.09
CA GLN A 102 -5.66 1.06 -2.76
C GLN A 102 -7.08 0.53 -2.69
N ARG A 103 -7.77 0.39 -3.83
CA ARG A 103 -9.14 -0.11 -3.89
C ARG A 103 -9.29 -1.47 -3.20
N VAL A 104 -10.45 -1.69 -2.62
CA VAL A 104 -10.80 -2.96 -1.97
C VAL A 104 -11.29 -3.94 -3.04
N ASP A 105 -10.76 -5.16 -3.00
CA ASP A 105 -11.15 -6.20 -3.95
C ASP A 105 -12.58 -6.67 -3.71
N ARG A 106 -13.23 -7.04 -4.81
CA ARG A 106 -14.54 -7.71 -4.76
C ARG A 106 -14.38 -9.15 -4.28
N PHE A 107 -15.43 -9.65 -3.64
CA PHE A 107 -15.57 -11.07 -3.38
C PHE A 107 -15.85 -11.85 -4.66
N ASP A 108 -15.13 -12.95 -4.85
CA ASP A 108 -15.46 -13.95 -5.86
C ASP A 108 -16.66 -14.80 -5.38
N VAL A 109 -17.77 -14.69 -6.10
CA VAL A 109 -19.01 -15.39 -5.78
C VAL A 109 -18.81 -16.92 -5.87
N ALA A 110 -18.04 -17.41 -6.83
CA ALA A 110 -17.83 -18.84 -7.03
C ALA A 110 -17.03 -19.44 -5.86
N ASP A 111 -15.91 -18.83 -5.49
CA ASP A 111 -15.08 -19.23 -4.35
C ASP A 111 -15.89 -19.21 -3.03
N ILE A 112 -16.67 -18.16 -2.79
CA ILE A 112 -17.48 -18.06 -1.58
C ILE A 112 -18.56 -19.16 -1.51
N VAL A 113 -19.24 -19.44 -2.63
CA VAL A 113 -20.25 -20.50 -2.69
C VAL A 113 -19.63 -21.88 -2.50
N GLU A 114 -18.47 -22.14 -3.12
CA GLU A 114 -17.73 -23.39 -2.94
C GLU A 114 -17.33 -23.61 -1.47
N ARG A 115 -16.77 -22.60 -0.83
CA ARG A 115 -16.41 -22.66 0.60
C ARG A 115 -17.63 -22.85 1.49
N TRP A 116 -18.73 -22.15 1.19
CA TRP A 116 -19.97 -22.30 1.93
C TRP A 116 -20.48 -23.75 1.87
N HIS A 117 -20.48 -24.37 0.69
CA HIS A 117 -20.83 -25.79 0.54
C HIS A 117 -19.90 -26.72 1.33
N GLY A 118 -18.61 -26.39 1.42
CA GLY A 118 -17.65 -27.13 2.24
C GLY A 118 -17.98 -27.12 3.74
N LEU A 119 -18.63 -26.06 4.24
CA LEU A 119 -18.99 -25.89 5.65
C LEU A 119 -20.34 -26.53 6.03
N GLN A 120 -21.18 -26.84 5.05
CA GLN A 120 -22.50 -27.48 5.27
C GLN A 120 -22.44 -29.02 5.24
N ARG A 121 -21.28 -29.59 4.93
CA ARG A 121 -21.02 -31.04 4.97
C ARG A 121 -20.46 -31.44 6.32
#